data_AF-A0A1Z3ND84-F1
#
_entry.id   AF-A0A1Z3ND84-F1
#
_cell.length_a   1.000
_cell.length_b   1.000
_cell.length_c   1.000
_cell.angle_alpha   90.00
_cell.angle_beta   90.00
_cell.angle_gamma   90.00
#
_symmetry.space_group_name_H-M   'P 1'
#
loop_
_entity.id
_entity.type
_entity.pdbx_description
1 polymer ?
#
loop_
_entity_poly.entity_id
_entity_poly.type
_entity_poly.pdbx_seq_one_letter_code
_entity_poly.pdbx_strand_id
1 'polypeptide(L)'
;MALQLTAPAFADACSCIADPYSKKYQLYKKTWYGTQRKWSCVYTCQDSQQQRTEVTAYHSDWYVTDKGLEGICDGLHYVNVYNTHRMDFVWKFEEARWLNPAQSSSADLKKWAQSCR
;
A
#
# COMPACT_ATOMS: atom_id res chain seq x y z
N MET A 1 -19.67 26.65 20.57
CA MET A 1 -18.43 25.85 20.63
C MET A 1 -18.24 25.21 19.26
N ALA A 2 -17.32 25.73 18.46
CA ALA A 2 -16.96 25.13 17.18
C ALA A 2 -15.91 24.04 17.44
N LEU A 3 -16.23 22.78 17.12
CA LEU A 3 -15.24 21.72 17.08
C LEU A 3 -14.33 21.97 15.88
N GLN A 4 -13.12 22.46 16.13
CA GLN A 4 -12.04 22.45 15.16
C GLN A 4 -11.56 21.00 15.00
N LEU A 5 -11.98 20.35 13.92
CA LEU A 5 -11.34 19.13 13.43
C LEU A 5 -9.94 19.51 12.95
N THR A 6 -8.95 19.39 13.84
CA THR A 6 -7.54 19.47 13.45
C THR A 6 -7.23 18.26 12.58
N ALA A 7 -7.18 18.47 11.27
CA ALA A 7 -6.59 17.49 10.36
C ALA A 7 -5.15 17.19 10.83
N PRO A 8 -4.71 15.93 10.77
CA PRO A 8 -3.33 15.59 11.15
C PRO A 8 -2.33 16.39 10.32
N ALA A 9 -1.26 16.86 10.95
CA ALA A 9 -0.20 17.72 10.38
C ALA A 9 0.60 17.11 9.20
N PHE A 10 0.15 15.97 8.66
CA PHE A 10 0.61 15.44 7.38
C PHE A 10 -0.20 15.98 6.20
N ALA A 11 -1.25 16.78 6.44
CA ALA A 11 -2.03 17.42 5.38
C ALA A 11 -1.26 18.49 4.59
N ASP A 12 -0.11 18.96 5.10
CA ASP A 12 0.84 19.84 4.40
C ASP A 12 1.95 19.05 3.65
N ALA A 13 1.95 17.72 3.76
CA ALA A 13 2.98 16.85 3.21
C ALA A 13 2.38 15.88 2.19
N CYS A 14 3.10 15.72 1.07
CA CYS A 14 2.84 14.74 0.03
C CYS A 14 2.37 13.39 0.60
N SER A 15 1.20 12.94 0.20
CA SER A 15 0.61 11.71 0.74
C SER A 15 -0.04 10.89 -0.36
N CYS A 16 -0.05 9.57 -0.19
CA CYS A 16 -0.72 8.66 -1.12
C CYS A 16 -1.62 7.69 -0.36
N ILE A 17 -2.68 7.23 -1.02
CA ILE A 17 -3.54 6.16 -0.53
C ILE A 17 -3.75 5.14 -1.65
N ALA A 18 -3.58 3.86 -1.34
CA ALA A 18 -3.77 2.78 -2.29
C ALA A 18 -5.26 2.52 -2.55
N ASP A 19 -5.62 2.25 -3.81
CA ASP A 19 -6.89 1.59 -4.11
C ASP A 19 -6.77 0.09 -3.74
N PRO A 20 -7.52 -0.40 -2.74
CA PRO A 20 -7.43 -1.77 -2.25
C PRO A 20 -7.76 -2.85 -3.30
N TYR A 21 -8.46 -2.48 -4.38
CA TYR A 21 -8.89 -3.41 -5.43
C TYR A 21 -8.06 -3.30 -6.71
N SER A 22 -7.10 -2.38 -6.76
CA SER A 22 -6.30 -2.10 -7.96
C SER A 22 -5.14 -3.07 -8.20
N LYS A 23 -4.86 -3.96 -7.24
CA LYS A 23 -3.70 -4.86 -7.29
C LYS A 23 -3.74 -5.74 -8.55
N LYS A 24 -2.65 -5.71 -9.31
CA LYS A 24 -2.43 -6.62 -10.46
C LYS A 24 -1.11 -7.36 -10.32
N TYR A 25 -1.17 -8.69 -10.32
CA TYR A 25 0.04 -9.52 -10.36
C TYR A 25 0.64 -9.52 -11.76
N GLN A 26 1.97 -9.42 -11.82
CA GLN A 26 2.74 -9.37 -13.07
C GLN A 26 3.68 -10.56 -13.19
N LEU A 27 4.23 -11.02 -12.06
CA LEU A 27 5.11 -12.16 -12.02
C LEU A 27 4.92 -12.95 -10.73
N TYR A 28 4.88 -14.27 -10.89
CA TYR A 28 5.04 -15.24 -9.82
C TYR A 28 6.11 -16.23 -10.24
N LYS A 29 7.25 -16.25 -9.55
CA LYS A 29 8.34 -17.20 -9.84
C LYS A 29 8.78 -17.89 -8.55
N LYS A 30 8.42 -19.16 -8.43
CA LYS A 30 8.80 -20.03 -7.31
C LYS A 30 10.13 -20.73 -7.61
N THR A 31 11.04 -20.77 -6.64
CA THR A 31 12.25 -21.58 -6.65
C THR A 31 12.28 -22.47 -5.40
N TRP A 32 13.32 -23.28 -5.25
CA TRP A 32 13.48 -24.15 -4.08
C TRP A 32 13.75 -23.38 -2.78
N TYR A 33 14.19 -22.13 -2.84
CA TYR A 33 14.57 -21.29 -1.68
C TYR A 33 13.68 -20.05 -1.48
N GLY A 34 12.57 -19.96 -2.20
CA GLY A 34 11.61 -18.86 -2.02
C GLY A 34 10.82 -18.54 -3.28
N THR A 35 10.14 -17.40 -3.25
CA THR A 35 9.25 -16.96 -4.33
C THR A 35 9.47 -15.48 -4.60
N GLN A 36 9.78 -15.14 -5.85
CA GLN A 36 9.75 -13.76 -6.33
C GLN A 36 8.33 -13.41 -6.76
N ARG A 37 7.84 -12.25 -6.33
CA ARG A 37 6.59 -11.67 -6.81
C ARG A 37 6.80 -10.27 -7.34
N LYS A 38 6.08 -9.94 -8.41
CA LYS A 38 5.94 -8.57 -8.91
C LYS A 38 4.47 -8.24 -9.04
N TRP A 39 4.09 -7.06 -8.56
CA TRP A 39 2.71 -6.58 -8.63
C TRP A 39 2.70 -5.07 -8.80
N SER A 40 1.59 -4.53 -9.29
CA SER A 40 1.32 -3.10 -9.30
C SER A 40 0.08 -2.78 -8.50
N CYS A 41 0.04 -1.56 -7.95
CA CYS A 41 -1.13 -0.98 -7.34
C CYS A 41 -1.33 0.44 -7.85
N VAL A 42 -2.58 0.90 -7.89
CA VAL A 42 -2.93 2.28 -8.20
C VAL A 42 -3.09 3.04 -6.88
N TYR A 43 -2.47 4.22 -6.82
CA TYR A 43 -2.53 5.10 -5.66
C TYR A 43 -3.13 6.43 -6.09
N THR A 44 -4.02 6.99 -5.26
CA THR A 44 -4.35 8.40 -5.33
C THR A 44 -3.36 9.15 -4.47
N CYS A 45 -2.52 9.96 -5.09
CA CYS A 45 -1.53 10.78 -4.41
C CYS A 45 -1.98 12.24 -4.39
N GLN A 46 -1.77 12.93 -3.27
CA GLN A 46 -2.14 14.31 -3.02
C GLN A 46 -0.88 15.12 -2.69
N ASP A 47 -0.65 16.21 -3.43
CA ASP A 47 0.47 17.13 -3.22
C ASP A 47 0.18 18.19 -2.13
N SER A 48 1.11 19.12 -1.89
CA SER A 48 0.92 20.16 -0.85
C SER A 48 -0.19 21.15 -1.21
N GLN A 49 -0.50 21.28 -2.51
CA GLN A 49 -1.58 22.10 -3.04
C GLN A 49 -2.92 21.35 -3.07
N GLN A 50 -2.97 20.14 -2.50
CA GLN A 50 -4.12 19.24 -2.50
C GLN A 50 -4.56 18.77 -3.89
N GLN A 51 -3.71 18.91 -4.91
CA GLN A 51 -3.98 18.33 -6.23
C GLN A 51 -3.80 16.83 -6.17
N ARG A 52 -4.74 16.11 -6.78
CA ARG A 52 -4.77 14.65 -6.79
C ARG A 52 -4.28 14.12 -8.13
N THR A 53 -3.34 13.19 -8.08
CA THR A 53 -2.83 12.47 -9.23
C THR A 53 -2.88 10.97 -8.98
N GLU A 54 -3.31 10.21 -9.98
CA GLU A 54 -3.19 8.75 -9.92
C GLU A 54 -1.78 8.31 -10.30
N VAL A 55 -1.19 7.47 -9.45
CA VAL A 55 0.15 6.90 -9.66
C VAL A 55 0.01 5.39 -9.66
N THR A 56 0.37 4.74 -10.78
CA THR A 56 0.54 3.29 -10.79
C THR A 56 1.95 2.97 -10.31
N ALA A 57 2.05 2.33 -9.15
CA ALA A 57 3.33 1.97 -8.56
C ALA A 57 3.59 0.46 -8.70
N TYR A 58 4.81 0.12 -9.09
CA TYR A 58 5.26 -1.24 -9.25
C TYR A 58 6.09 -1.66 -8.03
N HIS A 59 5.85 -2.88 -7.59
CA HIS A 59 6.48 -3.49 -6.43
C HIS A 59 7.10 -4.84 -6.84
N SER A 60 8.19 -5.19 -6.18
CA SER A 60 8.86 -6.47 -6.35
C SER A 60 9.44 -6.89 -5.01
N ASP A 61 9.19 -8.14 -4.62
CA ASP A 61 9.73 -8.66 -3.37
C ASP A 61 10.01 -10.17 -3.46
N TRP A 62 10.85 -10.65 -2.55
CA TRP A 62 11.24 -12.05 -2.40
C TRP A 62 10.76 -12.59 -1.06
N TYR A 63 9.93 -13.64 -1.12
CA TYR A 63 9.35 -14.26 0.06
C TYR A 63 9.94 -15.65 0.26
N VAL A 64 10.54 -15.89 1.44
CA VAL A 64 11.03 -17.22 1.84
C VAL A 64 9.87 -18.12 2.27
N THR A 65 8.89 -17.53 2.96
CA THR A 65 7.67 -18.22 3.45
C THR A 65 6.45 -17.41 3.09
N ASP A 66 5.38 -18.07 2.65
CA ASP A 66 4.09 -17.45 2.38
C ASP A 66 3.25 -17.37 3.68
N LYS A 67 2.87 -16.16 4.09
CA LYS A 67 2.12 -15.86 5.31
C LYS A 67 0.75 -15.22 5.01
N GLY A 68 0.37 -15.10 3.74
CA GLY A 68 -0.88 -14.48 3.29
C GLY A 68 -0.86 -12.95 3.18
N LEU A 69 0.30 -12.31 3.32
CA LEU A 69 0.50 -10.85 3.19
C LEU A 69 1.33 -10.46 1.96
N GLU A 70 1.68 -11.44 1.14
CA GLU A 70 2.57 -11.32 0.01
C GLU A 70 1.92 -10.52 -1.12
N GLY A 71 2.58 -9.43 -1.50
CA GLY A 71 2.11 -8.57 -2.57
C GLY A 71 1.01 -7.62 -2.12
N ILE A 72 1.02 -7.19 -0.85
CA ILE A 72 0.18 -6.11 -0.36
C ILE A 72 0.70 -4.77 -0.89
N CYS A 73 -0.23 -3.87 -1.26
CA CYS A 73 0.10 -2.48 -1.60
C CYS A 73 0.44 -1.72 -0.31
N ASP A 74 1.43 -0.83 -0.37
CA ASP A 74 1.81 -0.03 0.78
C ASP A 74 0.58 0.78 1.29
N GLY A 75 0.44 0.89 2.62
CA GLY A 75 -0.68 1.60 3.25
C GLY A 75 -1.99 0.81 3.37
N LEU A 76 -2.12 -0.37 2.77
CA LEU A 76 -3.25 -1.25 3.07
C LEU A 76 -3.04 -1.95 4.42
N HIS A 77 -3.97 -1.75 5.34
CA HIS A 77 -3.93 -2.35 6.66
C HIS A 77 -4.75 -3.64 6.70
N TYR A 78 -4.13 -4.72 7.14
CA TYR A 78 -4.76 -6.04 7.32
C TYR A 78 -4.64 -6.46 8.78
N VAL A 79 -5.73 -7.02 9.30
CA VAL A 79 -5.78 -7.58 10.65
C VAL A 79 -5.92 -9.09 10.58
N ASN A 80 -5.28 -9.78 11.52
CA ASN A 80 -5.38 -11.23 11.61
C ASN A 80 -6.63 -11.60 12.42
N VAL A 81 -7.56 -12.32 11.79
CA VAL A 81 -8.83 -12.72 12.39
C VAL A 81 -9.05 -14.22 12.27
N TYR A 82 -9.59 -14.84 13.31
CA TYR A 82 -9.93 -16.25 13.26
C TYR A 82 -11.15 -16.49 12.36
N ASN A 83 -11.03 -17.37 11.38
CA ASN A 83 -12.08 -17.76 10.47
C ASN A 83 -12.58 -19.17 10.83
N THR A 84 -13.80 -19.25 11.35
CA THR A 84 -14.41 -20.51 11.80
C THR A 84 -14.66 -21.51 10.68
N HIS A 85 -14.87 -21.04 9.44
CA HIS A 85 -15.05 -21.93 8.28
C HIS A 85 -13.74 -22.59 7.84
N ARG A 86 -12.62 -21.88 7.96
CA ARG A 86 -11.26 -22.41 7.68
C ARG A 86 -10.64 -23.09 8.89
N MET A 87 -11.23 -22.93 10.07
CA MET A 87 -10.66 -23.30 11.37
C MET A 87 -9.24 -22.76 11.58
N ASP A 88 -8.95 -21.58 11.03
CA ASP A 88 -7.61 -20.99 11.01
C ASP A 88 -7.67 -19.45 11.00
N PHE A 89 -6.53 -18.83 11.28
CA PHE A 89 -6.31 -17.38 11.24
C PHE A 89 -6.10 -16.89 9.80
N VAL A 90 -6.83 -15.85 9.40
CA VAL A 90 -6.74 -15.25 8.06
C VAL A 90 -6.53 -13.75 8.15
N TRP A 91 -5.78 -13.20 7.20
CA TRP A 91 -5.62 -11.75 7.06
C TRP A 91 -6.84 -11.16 6.38
N LYS A 92 -7.55 -10.28 7.09
CA LYS A 92 -8.69 -9.53 6.59
C LYS A 92 -8.28 -8.08 6.35
N PHE A 93 -8.63 -7.55 5.18
CA PHE A 93 -8.47 -6.13 4.90
C PHE A 93 -9.34 -5.32 5.87
N GLU A 94 -8.71 -4.38 6.58
CA GLU A 94 -9.39 -3.48 7.51
C GLU A 94 -9.67 -2.13 6.84
N GLU A 95 -8.61 -1.46 6.37
CA GLU A 95 -8.71 -0.13 5.79
C GLU A 95 -7.49 0.23 4.93
N ALA A 96 -7.65 1.20 4.03
CA ALA A 96 -6.55 1.84 3.33
C ALA A 96 -6.15 3.11 4.10
N ARG A 97 -4.85 3.25 4.39
CA ARG A 97 -4.30 4.39 5.13
C ARG A 97 -3.47 5.27 4.21
N TRP A 98 -3.51 6.57 4.48
CA TRP A 98 -2.58 7.51 3.89
C TRP A 98 -1.16 7.19 4.32
N LEU A 99 -0.23 7.21 3.37
CA LEU A 99 1.19 6.93 3.58
C LEU A 99 2.04 8.06 3.02
N ASN A 100 3.27 8.18 3.55
CA ASN A 100 4.30 9.02 2.97
C ASN A 100 4.96 8.28 1.80
N PRO A 101 4.80 8.74 0.55
CA PRO A 101 5.32 8.03 -0.62
C PRO A 101 6.85 7.98 -0.67
N ALA A 102 7.56 8.87 0.03
CA ALA A 102 9.02 8.81 0.14
C ALA A 102 9.50 7.58 0.95
N GLN A 103 8.63 7.03 1.82
CA GLN A 103 8.91 5.84 2.63
C GLN A 103 8.39 4.53 2.02
N SER A 104 7.74 4.61 0.86
CA SER A 104 7.22 3.44 0.14
C SER A 104 8.32 2.44 -0.22
N SER A 105 7.95 1.18 -0.42
CA SER A 105 8.82 0.17 -1.04
C SER A 105 8.97 0.38 -2.56
N SER A 106 8.04 1.09 -3.20
CA SER A 106 8.04 1.32 -4.65
C SER A 106 8.92 2.50 -5.06
N ALA A 107 9.75 2.29 -6.10
CA ALA A 107 10.53 3.35 -6.70
C ALA A 107 9.67 4.42 -7.37
N ASP A 108 8.48 4.06 -7.88
CA ASP A 108 7.57 4.99 -8.55
C ASP A 108 6.98 6.00 -7.58
N LEU A 109 6.56 5.55 -6.39
CA LEU A 109 6.06 6.43 -5.33
C LEU A 109 7.16 7.33 -4.78
N LYS A 110 8.38 6.80 -4.58
CA LYS A 110 9.52 7.64 -4.19
C LYS A 110 9.83 8.73 -5.22
N LYS A 111 9.78 8.37 -6.50
CA LYS A 111 9.99 9.33 -7.60
C LYS A 111 8.90 10.39 -7.63
N TRP A 112 7.63 10.00 -7.44
CA TRP A 112 6.53 10.95 -7.35
C TRP A 112 6.71 11.91 -6.17
N ALA A 113 7.14 11.39 -5.01
CA ALA A 113 7.40 12.19 -3.82
C ALA A 113 8.49 13.26 -4.05
N GLN A 114 9.46 13.03 -4.94
CA GLN A 114 10.49 14.02 -5.29
C GLN A 114 9.96 15.16 -6.15
N SER A 115 8.91 14.91 -6.94
CA SER A 115 8.24 15.92 -7.76
C SER A 115 7.11 16.64 -7.02
N CYS A 116 6.69 16.10 -5.88
CA CYS A 116 5.65 16.69 -5.08
C CYS A 116 6.13 18.03 -4.51
N ARG A 117 5.35 19.08 -4.76
CA ARG A 117 5.59 20.45 -4.33
C ARG A 117 4.47 20.88 -3.43
#